data_AF-A0A258SQX2-F1
#
_entry.id   AF-A0A258SQX2-F1
#
_cell.length_a   1.000
_cell.length_b   1.000
_cell.length_c   1.000
_cell.angle_alpha   90.00
_cell.angle_beta   90.00
_cell.angle_gamma   90.00
#
_symmetry.space_group_name_H-M   'P 1'
#
loop_
_entity.id
_entity.type
_entity.pdbx_description
1 polymer ?
#
loop_
_entity_poly.entity_id
_entity_poly.type
_entity_poly.pdbx_seq_one_letter_code
_entity_poly.pdbx_strand_id
1 'polypeptide(L)'
;MHPITNTNPKRQINEPGHRRKFLVVIDETPECDRAVYYASRRAARTAAGVVMLGILELEGARQQWLGIADLMRAEATEAMQAHLDDYVARARQLA
;
A
#
# COMPACT_ATOMS: atom_id res chain seq x y z
N MET A 1 -2.41 21.04 26.39
CA MET A 1 -3.28 19.84 26.36
C MET A 1 -4.11 19.93 25.09
N HIS A 2 -3.70 19.22 24.02
CA HIS A 2 -4.44 19.23 22.75
C HIS A 2 -5.61 18.24 22.83
N PRO A 3 -6.85 18.65 22.55
CA PRO A 3 -7.99 17.75 22.56
C PRO A 3 -7.87 16.76 21.39
N ILE A 4 -7.81 15.47 21.71
CA ILE A 4 -7.97 14.38 20.74
C ILE A 4 -9.44 14.29 20.34
N THR A 5 -9.86 15.07 19.35
CA THR A 5 -11.14 14.85 18.69
C THR A 5 -11.07 13.54 17.91
N ASN A 6 -11.75 12.51 18.40
CA ASN A 6 -11.90 11.24 17.69
C ASN A 6 -12.85 11.44 16.49
N THR A 7 -12.32 11.99 15.39
CA THR A 7 -13.00 12.10 14.11
C THR A 7 -12.82 10.80 13.36
N ASN A 8 -13.48 9.73 13.80
CA ASN A 8 -13.59 8.54 12.94
C ASN A 8 -14.63 8.86 11.85
N PRO A 9 -14.22 9.15 10.60
CA PRO A 9 -15.17 9.54 9.57
C PRO A 9 -16.17 8.40 9.35
N LYS A 10 -17.46 8.76 9.29
CA LYS A 10 -18.55 7.82 9.02
C LYS A 10 -18.22 7.06 7.72
N ARG A 11 -18.29 5.73 7.74
CA ARG A 11 -18.05 4.89 6.56
C ARG A 11 -19.06 5.22 5.45
N GLN A 12 -18.56 5.69 4.31
CA GLN A 12 -19.39 6.13 3.17
C GLN A 12 -19.57 5.06 2.08
N ILE A 13 -19.21 3.80 2.33
CA ILE A 13 -19.16 2.75 1.29
C ILE A 13 -20.51 2.49 0.58
N ASN A 14 -21.62 2.83 1.25
CA ASN A 14 -22.97 2.67 0.76
C ASN A 14 -23.57 3.96 0.20
N GLU A 15 -22.85 5.08 0.28
CA GLU A 15 -23.32 6.36 -0.22
C GLU A 15 -23.15 6.43 -1.76
N PRO A 16 -24.14 6.97 -2.50
CA PRO A 16 -24.02 7.18 -3.94
C PRO A 16 -22.77 8.01 -4.28
N GLY A 17 -22.05 7.60 -5.34
CA GLY A 17 -20.80 8.26 -5.76
C GLY A 17 -19.54 7.76 -5.06
N HIS A 18 -19.65 6.89 -4.04
CA HIS A 18 -18.48 6.29 -3.41
C HIS A 18 -17.78 5.27 -4.32
N ARG A 19 -16.48 5.44 -4.54
CA ARG A 19 -15.64 4.48 -5.29
C ARG A 19 -14.94 3.51 -4.35
N ARG A 20 -15.35 2.24 -4.40
CA ARG A 20 -14.73 1.15 -3.65
C ARG A 20 -13.28 0.94 -4.08
N LYS A 21 -12.44 0.50 -3.15
CA LYS A 21 -11.02 0.19 -3.40
C LYS A 21 -10.67 -1.15 -2.78
N PHE A 22 -9.83 -1.92 -3.47
CA PHE A 22 -9.15 -3.11 -2.93
C PHE A 22 -7.74 -2.71 -2.53
N LEU A 23 -7.42 -2.82 -1.23
CA LEU A 23 -6.08 -2.62 -0.73
C LEU A 23 -5.32 -3.96 -0.81
N VAL A 24 -4.14 -3.95 -1.41
CA VAL A 24 -3.21 -5.08 -1.42
C VAL A 24 -1.94 -4.66 -0.69
N VAL A 25 -1.54 -5.42 0.32
CA VAL A 25 -0.22 -5.27 0.94
C VAL A 25 0.76 -6.03 0.07
N ILE A 26 1.81 -5.33 -0.36
CA ILE A 26 2.87 -5.92 -1.17
C ILE A 26 3.99 -6.35 -0.23
N ASP A 27 4.29 -7.64 -0.28
CA ASP A 27 5.37 -8.29 0.45
C ASP A 27 6.06 -9.32 -0.45
N GLU A 28 7.06 -10.01 0.09
CA GLU A 28 7.85 -11.03 -0.61
C GLU A 28 7.25 -12.44 -0.52
N THR A 29 6.01 -12.57 -0.03
CA THR A 29 5.37 -13.88 0.09
C THR A 29 4.92 -14.39 -1.27
N PRO A 30 4.94 -15.72 -1.50
CA PRO A 30 4.43 -16.30 -2.75
C PRO A 30 2.91 -16.06 -2.94
N GLU A 31 2.18 -15.68 -1.90
CA GLU A 31 0.77 -15.31 -1.95
C GLU A 31 0.51 -13.92 -2.56
N CYS A 32 1.51 -13.02 -2.54
CA CYS A 32 1.38 -11.63 -2.99
C CYS A 32 0.88 -11.52 -4.44
N ASP A 33 1.44 -12.33 -5.35
CA ASP A 33 1.02 -12.38 -6.76
C ASP A 33 -0.46 -12.77 -6.91
N ARG A 34 -0.95 -13.71 -6.09
CA ARG A 34 -2.36 -14.12 -6.10
C ARG A 34 -3.27 -13.02 -5.56
N ALA A 35 -2.82 -12.30 -4.53
CA ALA A 35 -3.56 -11.17 -3.98
C ALA A 35 -3.72 -10.05 -5.01
N VAL A 36 -2.63 -9.71 -5.72
CA VAL A 36 -2.66 -8.73 -6.82
C VAL A 36 -3.56 -9.20 -7.96
N TYR A 37 -3.49 -10.48 -8.34
CA TYR A 37 -4.34 -11.04 -9.37
C TYR A 37 -5.83 -10.93 -9.01
N TYR A 38 -6.20 -11.36 -7.81
CA TYR A 38 -7.58 -11.31 -7.34
C TYR A 38 -8.10 -9.87 -7.29
N ALA A 39 -7.34 -8.95 -6.68
CA ALA A 39 -7.75 -7.56 -6.53
C ALA A 39 -7.93 -6.87 -7.90
N SER A 40 -7.01 -7.08 -8.83
CA SER A 40 -7.06 -6.50 -10.17
C SER A 40 -8.30 -6.98 -10.95
N ARG A 41 -8.51 -8.30 -11.03
CA ARG A 41 -9.68 -8.89 -11.70
C ARG A 41 -11.00 -8.47 -11.06
N ARG A 42 -11.05 -8.43 -9.72
CA ARG A 42 -12.27 -8.04 -8.99
C ARG A 42 -12.56 -6.56 -9.18
N ALA A 43 -11.55 -5.70 -9.15
CA ALA A 43 -11.71 -4.26 -9.34
C ALA A 43 -12.25 -3.95 -10.73
N ALA A 44 -11.69 -4.56 -11.78
CA ALA A 44 -12.17 -4.42 -13.16
C ALA A 44 -13.66 -4.81 -13.29
N ARG A 45 -14.05 -5.96 -12.72
CA ARG A 45 -15.44 -6.46 -12.77
C ARG A 45 -16.45 -5.65 -11.96
N THR A 46 -16.01 -4.89 -10.95
CA THR A 46 -16.89 -4.19 -10.00
C THR A 46 -16.77 -2.67 -10.08
N ALA A 47 -16.07 -2.15 -11.10
CA ALA A 47 -15.77 -0.73 -11.26
C ALA A 47 -15.10 -0.10 -10.02
N ALA A 48 -14.30 -0.88 -9.28
CA ALA A 48 -13.54 -0.43 -8.12
C ALA A 48 -12.12 0.01 -8.54
N GLY A 49 -11.37 0.58 -7.59
CA GLY A 49 -9.92 0.79 -7.74
C GLY A 49 -9.11 -0.28 -7.02
N VAL A 50 -7.83 -0.39 -7.36
CA VAL A 50 -6.81 -1.11 -6.57
C VAL A 50 -5.87 -0.07 -5.96
N VAL A 51 -5.50 -0.28 -4.70
CA VAL A 51 -4.46 0.46 -3.99
C VAL A 51 -3.45 -0.55 -3.49
N MET A 52 -2.17 -0.24 -3.67
CA MET A 52 -1.07 -1.08 -3.17
C MET A 52 -0.37 -0.36 -2.03
N LEU A 53 0.07 -1.11 -1.03
CA LEU A 53 0.78 -0.62 0.13
C LEU A 53 2.02 -1.46 0.37
N GLY A 54 3.20 -0.82 0.31
CA GLY A 54 4.45 -1.38 0.78
C GLY A 54 4.71 -0.99 2.23
N ILE A 55 5.30 -1.89 3.01
CA ILE A 55 5.68 -1.65 4.41
C ILE A 55 7.20 -1.70 4.52
N LEU A 56 7.80 -0.64 5.06
CA LEU A 56 9.24 -0.59 5.32
C LEU A 56 9.53 -1.09 6.74
N GLU A 57 10.29 -2.17 6.85
CA GLU A 57 10.86 -2.60 8.12
C GLU A 57 12.13 -1.79 8.40
N LEU A 58 12.05 -0.88 9.39
CA LEU A 58 13.15 0.00 9.78
C LEU A 58 13.82 -0.44 11.09
N GLU A 59 13.66 -1.70 11.49
CA GLU A 59 14.27 -2.23 12.71
C GLU A 59 15.81 -2.09 12.66
N GLY A 60 16.42 -1.63 13.75
CA GLY A 60 17.86 -1.34 13.84
C GLY A 60 18.28 0.10 13.47
N ALA A 61 17.54 0.80 12.61
CA ALA A 61 17.89 2.17 12.20
C ALA A 61 17.84 3.19 13.36
N ARG A 62 17.05 2.92 14.40
CA ARG A 62 16.90 3.81 15.57
C ARG A 62 17.97 3.61 16.64
N GLN A 63 18.62 2.45 16.70
CA GLN A 63 19.54 2.10 17.80
C GLN A 63 21.03 2.30 17.46
N GLN A 64 21.44 2.36 16.19
CA GLN A 64 22.87 2.19 15.86
C GLN A 64 23.59 3.35 15.15
N TRP A 65 22.96 4.22 14.35
CA TRP A 65 23.73 5.16 13.52
C TRP A 65 23.30 6.63 13.64
N LEU A 66 24.13 7.42 14.32
CA LEU A 66 24.13 8.89 14.25
C LEU A 66 24.49 9.33 12.81
N GLY A 67 23.48 9.59 11.97
CA GLY A 67 23.62 10.38 10.73
C GLY A 67 23.23 9.71 9.40
N ILE A 68 23.00 8.39 9.36
CA ILE A 68 22.64 7.68 8.10
C ILE A 68 21.27 7.02 8.10
N ALA A 69 20.51 7.17 9.18
CA ALA A 69 19.13 6.68 9.26
C ALA A 69 18.23 7.27 8.16
N ASP A 70 18.45 8.53 7.77
CA ASP A 70 17.67 9.17 6.71
C ASP A 70 18.06 8.65 5.31
N LEU A 71 19.34 8.36 5.09
CA LEU A 71 19.81 7.74 3.85
C LEU A 71 19.26 6.32 3.71
N MET A 72 19.36 5.49 4.75
CA MET A 72 18.80 4.14 4.75
C MET A 72 17.29 4.15 4.52
N ARG A 73 16.57 5.11 5.13
CA ARG A 73 15.13 5.26 4.90
C ARG A 73 14.84 5.64 3.44
N ALA A 74 15.63 6.53 2.85
CA ALA A 74 15.48 6.92 1.45
C ALA A 74 15.71 5.73 0.51
N GLU A 75 16.81 4.99 0.69
CA GLU A 75 17.12 3.78 -0.11
C GLU A 75 16.03 2.71 0.02
N ALA A 76 15.56 2.44 1.24
CA ALA A 76 14.47 1.49 1.47
C ALA A 76 13.15 1.95 0.82
N THR A 77 12.87 3.27 0.85
CA THR A 77 11.70 3.85 0.19
C THR A 77 11.78 3.69 -1.33
N GLU A 78 12.93 3.98 -1.92
CA GLU A 78 13.17 3.82 -3.37
C GLU A 78 13.04 2.36 -3.81
N ALA A 79 13.64 1.43 -3.07
CA ALA A 79 13.52 -0.01 -3.33
C ALA A 79 12.05 -0.47 -3.27
N MET A 80 11.32 -0.08 -2.23
CA MET A 80 9.90 -0.43 -2.11
C MET A 80 9.05 0.21 -3.21
N GLN A 81 9.35 1.45 -3.62
CA GLN A 81 8.64 2.10 -4.70
C GLN A 81 8.86 1.37 -6.04
N ALA A 82 10.09 0.91 -6.32
CA ALA A 82 10.38 0.10 -7.49
C ALA A 82 9.59 -1.23 -7.47
N HIS A 83 9.55 -1.93 -6.32
CA HIS A 83 8.73 -3.13 -6.16
C HIS A 83 7.24 -2.87 -6.41
N LEU A 84 6.71 -1.76 -5.89
CA LEU A 84 5.32 -1.35 -6.14
C LEU A 84 5.07 -1.10 -7.63
N ASP A 85 5.99 -0.43 -8.33
CA ASP A 85 5.86 -0.13 -9.75
C ASP A 85 5.80 -1.41 -10.61
N ASP A 86 6.60 -2.43 -10.27
CA ASP A 86 6.56 -3.74 -10.92
C ASP A 86 5.19 -4.43 -10.74
N TYR A 87 4.62 -4.35 -9.54
CA TYR A 87 3.28 -4.88 -9.26
C TYR A 87 2.17 -4.08 -9.95
N VAL A 88 2.31 -2.75 -10.05
CA VAL A 88 1.39 -1.89 -10.80
C VAL A 88 1.41 -2.24 -12.28
N ALA A 89 2.60 -2.45 -12.88
CA ALA A 89 2.73 -2.86 -14.26
C ALA A 89 2.01 -4.19 -14.53
N ARG A 90 2.21 -5.18 -13.65
CA ARG A 90 1.50 -6.47 -13.72
C ARG A 90 -0.01 -6.33 -13.57
N ALA A 91 -0.48 -5.55 -12.59
CA ALA A 91 -1.90 -5.33 -12.35
C ALA A 91 -2.61 -4.69 -13.56
N ARG A 92 -1.95 -3.76 -14.25
CA ARG A 92 -2.48 -3.12 -15.47
C ARG A 92 -2.67 -4.11 -16.62
N GLN A 93 -1.88 -5.18 -16.71
CA GLN A 93 -2.04 -6.22 -17.73
C GLN A 93 -3.20 -7.18 -17.45
N LEU A 94 -3.68 -7.22 -16.21
CA LEU A 94 -4.74 -8.14 -15.75
C LEU A 94 -6.15 -7.52 -15.82
N ALA A 95 -6.22 -6.18 -15.85
CA ALA A 95 -7.44 -5.39 -15.83
C ALA A 95 -8.11 -5.31 -17.21
#